data_AF-A0A0F8ZK94-F1
#
_entry.id   AF-A0A0F8ZK94-F1
#
_cell.length_a   1.000
_cell.length_b   1.000
_cell.length_c   1.000
_cell.angle_alpha   90.00
_cell.angle_beta   90.00
_cell.angle_gamma   90.00
#
_symmetry.space_group_name_H-M   'P 1'
#
loop_
_entity.id
_entity.type
_entity.pdbx_description
1 polymer ?
#
loop_
_entity_poly.entity_id
_entity_poly.type
_entity_poly.pdbx_seq_one_letter_code
_entity_poly.pdbx_strand_id
1 'polypeptide(L)'
;MKEVTGNIWREACDAIVIPTNGDVNRHGAAVMGRGLALQAARRWPLMPKVLAEYLRAEGNHVFDVYKPRRLPTLLTFPVKQHWRERADIDLIERSAQELVAKVDRLAYRQVALPRVGCGNGSLNWADVLPILERHLDDKFILVSLPSEVHREA
;
A
#
# COMPACT_ATOMS: atom_id res chain seq x y z
N MET A 1 -3.37 14.64 -8.45
CA MET A 1 -2.32 14.07 -7.58
C MET A 1 -1.07 14.93 -7.58
N LYS A 2 -0.26 14.85 -6.51
CA LYS A 2 1.07 15.48 -6.41
C LYS A 2 2.13 14.40 -6.29
N GLU A 3 3.23 14.51 -7.03
CA GLU A 3 4.40 13.63 -6.84
C GLU A 3 5.45 14.29 -5.96
N VAL A 4 6.03 13.53 -5.02
CA VAL A 4 7.13 13.98 -4.16
C VAL A 4 8.18 12.88 -4.00
N THR A 5 9.40 13.29 -3.70
CA THR A 5 10.49 12.39 -3.31
C THR A 5 10.76 12.54 -1.83
N GLY A 6 10.73 11.45 -1.07
CA GLY A 6 10.87 11.53 0.38
C GLY A 6 10.66 10.24 1.14
N ASN A 7 10.45 10.38 2.45
CA ASN A 7 10.13 9.28 3.35
C ASN A 7 8.63 9.30 3.65
N ILE A 8 7.91 8.33 3.09
CA ILE A 8 6.45 8.21 3.25
C ILE A 8 5.97 8.23 4.71
N TRP A 9 6.79 7.76 5.66
CA TRP A 9 6.46 7.75 7.08
C TRP A 9 6.48 9.14 7.74
N ARG A 10 6.94 10.18 7.03
CA ARG A 10 7.02 11.56 7.50
C ARG A 10 6.02 12.48 6.81
N GLU A 11 5.21 11.98 5.88
CA GLU A 11 4.23 12.80 5.16
C GLU A 11 3.12 13.27 6.10
N ALA A 12 2.81 14.57 6.02
CA ALA A 12 1.67 15.14 6.72
C ALA A 12 0.38 14.75 5.98
N CYS A 13 -0.23 13.65 6.42
CA CYS A 13 -1.38 13.04 5.74
C CYS A 13 -2.32 12.35 6.75
N ASP A 14 -3.54 12.07 6.31
CA ASP A 14 -4.56 11.36 7.09
C ASP A 14 -4.35 9.84 7.03
N ALA A 15 -3.79 9.34 5.93
CA ALA A 15 -3.54 7.93 5.72
C ALA A 15 -2.26 7.66 4.92
N ILE A 16 -1.61 6.53 5.23
CA ILE A 16 -0.46 5.98 4.50
C ILE A 16 -0.86 4.63 3.93
N VAL A 17 -0.59 4.45 2.63
CA VAL A 17 -0.91 3.22 1.91
C VAL A 17 0.24 2.23 1.95
N ILE A 18 -0.06 0.98 2.29
CA ILE A 18 0.89 -0.12 2.41
C ILE A 18 0.62 -1.16 1.31
N PRO A 19 1.52 -1.34 0.33
CA PRO A 19 1.41 -2.39 -0.66
C PRO A 19 1.49 -3.76 0.01
N THR A 20 0.52 -4.64 -0.27
CA THR A 20 0.36 -5.94 0.38
C THR A 20 0.03 -7.04 -0.61
N ASN A 21 -0.05 -8.27 -0.12
CA ASN A 21 -0.46 -9.46 -0.86
C ASN A 21 -1.55 -10.20 -0.06
N GLY A 22 -2.21 -11.16 -0.70
CA GLY A 22 -3.30 -11.93 -0.11
C GLY A 22 -2.88 -13.18 0.67
N ASP A 23 -1.58 -13.43 0.89
CA ASP A 23 -1.12 -14.68 1.50
C ASP A 23 -1.08 -14.61 3.04
N VAL A 24 -1.52 -15.70 3.67
CA VAL A 24 -1.49 -15.91 5.13
C VAL A 24 -0.61 -17.12 5.44
N ASN A 25 0.44 -16.92 6.23
CA ASN A 25 1.38 -17.98 6.55
C ASN A 25 0.80 -18.99 7.57
N ARG A 26 1.52 -20.09 7.79
CA ARG A 26 1.17 -21.16 8.76
C ARG A 26 1.01 -20.69 10.22
N HIS A 27 1.54 -19.52 10.57
CA HIS A 27 1.39 -18.92 11.91
C HIS A 27 0.18 -17.98 12.00
N GLY A 28 -0.61 -17.91 10.94
CA GLY A 28 -1.83 -17.13 10.85
C GLY A 28 -1.62 -15.63 10.74
N ALA A 29 -0.49 -15.21 10.17
CA ALA A 29 -0.16 -13.81 9.91
C ALA A 29 0.04 -13.57 8.41
N ALA A 30 -0.34 -12.38 7.94
CA ALA A 30 -0.14 -11.95 6.56
C ALA A 30 1.36 -11.86 6.24
N VAL A 31 1.75 -12.19 5.01
CA VAL A 31 3.16 -12.20 4.63
C VAL A 31 3.65 -10.78 4.33
N MET A 32 4.40 -10.19 5.27
CA MET A 32 4.94 -8.82 5.20
C MET A 32 6.47 -8.80 5.33
N GLY A 33 7.17 -9.56 4.49
CA GLY A 33 8.60 -9.86 4.67
C GLY A 33 9.62 -8.91 4.03
N ARG A 34 9.19 -7.91 3.25
CA ARG A 34 10.11 -6.98 2.56
C ARG A 34 9.53 -5.59 2.33
N GLY A 35 10.39 -4.62 1.99
CA GLY A 35 10.01 -3.27 1.58
C GLY A 35 9.14 -2.55 2.61
N LEU A 36 8.18 -1.75 2.12
CA LEU A 36 7.30 -0.96 2.98
C LEU A 36 6.40 -1.83 3.87
N ALA A 37 5.97 -3.00 3.40
CA ALA A 37 5.20 -3.95 4.21
C ALA A 37 6.00 -4.42 5.44
N LEU A 38 7.29 -4.76 5.28
CA LEU A 38 8.14 -5.12 6.42
C LEU A 38 8.34 -3.97 7.39
N GLN A 39 8.54 -2.76 6.87
CA GLN A 39 8.65 -1.56 7.71
C GLN A 39 7.37 -1.33 8.52
N ALA A 40 6.20 -1.49 7.88
CA ALA A 40 4.90 -1.42 8.55
C ALA A 40 4.76 -2.50 9.64
N ALA A 41 5.06 -3.76 9.32
CA ALA A 41 5.00 -4.86 10.28
C ALA A 41 5.95 -4.68 11.48
N ARG A 42 7.13 -4.08 11.26
CA ARG A 42 8.07 -3.75 12.36
C ARG A 42 7.56 -2.61 13.24
N ARG A 43 6.94 -1.60 12.64
CA ARG A 43 6.44 -0.42 13.35
C ARG A 43 5.10 -0.68 14.04
N TRP A 44 4.30 -1.61 13.52
CA TRP A 44 3.04 -2.08 14.08
C TRP A 44 2.98 -3.62 14.11
N PRO A 45 3.55 -4.27 15.15
CA PRO A 45 3.70 -5.73 15.21
C PRO A 45 2.41 -6.54 15.15
N LEU A 46 1.26 -5.93 15.46
CA LEU A 46 -0.05 -6.59 15.36
C LEU A 46 -0.65 -6.56 13.96
N MET A 47 -0.18 -5.66 13.08
CA MET A 47 -0.74 -5.45 11.74
C MET A 47 -0.80 -6.74 10.90
N PRO A 48 0.23 -7.63 10.89
CA PRO A 48 0.15 -8.87 10.11
C PRO A 48 -0.97 -9.81 10.57
N LYS A 49 -1.27 -9.85 11.88
CA LYS A 49 -2.36 -10.70 12.41
C LYS A 49 -3.73 -10.09 12.06
N VAL A 50 -3.89 -8.78 12.25
CA VAL A 50 -5.11 -8.06 11.88
C VAL A 50 -5.40 -8.20 10.38
N LEU A 51 -4.40 -8.01 9.53
CA LEU A 51 -4.57 -8.20 8.09
C LEU A 51 -4.94 -9.65 7.76
N ALA A 52 -4.36 -10.65 8.42
CA ALA A 52 -4.72 -12.05 8.19
C ALA A 52 -6.17 -12.39 8.57
N GLU A 53 -6.75 -11.69 9.54
CA GLU A 53 -8.18 -11.83 9.87
C GLU A 53 -9.05 -11.31 8.73
N TYR A 54 -8.77 -10.11 8.22
CA TYR A 54 -9.45 -9.56 7.04
C TYR A 54 -9.28 -10.44 5.79
N LEU A 55 -8.06 -10.90 5.51
CA LEU A 55 -7.80 -11.77 4.34
C LEU A 55 -8.62 -13.05 4.36
N ARG A 56 -8.84 -13.64 5.54
CA ARG A 56 -9.65 -14.85 5.69
C ARG A 56 -11.16 -14.58 5.62
N ALA A 57 -11.60 -13.45 6.17
CA ALA A 57 -13.01 -13.13 6.28
C ALA A 57 -13.58 -12.54 4.98
N GLU A 58 -12.81 -11.66 4.35
CA GLU A 58 -13.29 -10.80 3.26
C GLU A 58 -12.46 -10.97 1.98
N GLY A 59 -11.32 -11.66 2.05
CA GLY A 59 -10.41 -11.82 0.91
C GLY A 59 -9.41 -10.67 0.79
N ASN A 60 -8.72 -10.61 -0.35
CA ASN A 60 -7.61 -9.69 -0.57
C ASN A 60 -8.10 -8.33 -1.08
N HIS A 61 -8.47 -7.41 -0.20
CA HIS A 61 -9.01 -6.07 -0.52
C HIS A 61 -8.27 -4.93 0.21
N VAL A 62 -8.64 -3.68 -0.10
CA VAL A 62 -8.18 -2.49 0.62
C VAL A 62 -8.86 -2.41 1.99
N PHE A 63 -8.05 -2.49 3.06
CA PHE A 63 -8.50 -2.46 4.45
C PHE A 63 -7.83 -1.34 5.22
N ASP A 64 -8.54 -0.76 6.18
CA ASP A 64 -8.00 0.10 7.23
C ASP A 64 -7.58 -0.75 8.42
N VAL A 65 -6.34 -1.24 8.40
CA VAL A 65 -5.83 -2.20 9.38
C VAL A 65 -5.28 -1.56 10.65
N TYR A 66 -5.15 -0.23 10.68
CA TYR A 66 -4.72 0.50 11.86
C TYR A 66 -5.21 1.95 11.84
N LYS A 67 -5.98 2.36 12.86
CA LYS A 67 -6.56 3.72 12.97
C LYS A 67 -6.25 4.37 14.33
N PRO A 68 -5.05 4.94 14.50
CA PRO A 68 -4.64 5.62 15.72
C PRO A 68 -5.20 7.05 15.77
N ARG A 69 -5.33 7.64 16.97
CA ARG A 69 -5.90 8.99 17.15
C ARG A 69 -5.04 10.14 16.62
N ARG A 70 -3.71 9.99 16.59
CA ARG A 70 -2.74 11.08 16.30
C ARG A 70 -1.71 10.71 15.23
N LEU A 71 -1.88 9.59 14.57
CA LEU A 71 -0.99 9.16 13.49
C LEU A 71 -1.86 8.87 12.25
N PRO A 72 -1.27 8.84 11.05
CA PRO A 72 -1.99 8.45 9.85
C PRO A 72 -2.61 7.05 10.00
N THR A 73 -3.78 6.85 9.41
CA THR A 73 -4.39 5.52 9.26
C THR A 73 -3.55 4.68 8.29
N LEU A 74 -3.39 3.38 8.53
CA LEU A 74 -2.76 2.48 7.56
C LEU A 74 -3.81 1.80 6.71
N LEU A 75 -3.74 2.07 5.41
CA LEU A 75 -4.58 1.43 4.40
C LEU A 75 -3.76 0.38 3.67
N THR A 76 -4.24 -0.86 3.58
CA THR A 76 -3.61 -1.87 2.73
C THR A 76 -3.95 -1.61 1.28
N PHE A 77 -3.05 -2.00 0.39
CA PHE A 77 -3.25 -1.93 -1.05
C PHE A 77 -2.75 -3.22 -1.67
N PRO A 78 -3.65 -4.15 -2.01
CA PRO A 78 -3.27 -5.37 -2.69
C PRO A 78 -2.56 -5.06 -4.00
N VAL A 79 -1.37 -5.65 -4.18
CA VAL A 79 -0.63 -5.59 -5.45
C VAL A 79 -0.31 -6.98 -5.98
N LYS A 80 -0.52 -8.03 -5.19
CA LYS A 80 -0.29 -9.44 -5.53
C LYS A 80 -1.35 -10.32 -4.89
N GLN A 81 -1.66 -11.47 -5.50
CA GLN A 81 -2.44 -12.51 -4.82
C GLN A 81 -1.54 -13.28 -3.85
N HIS A 82 -0.41 -13.79 -4.33
CA HIS A 82 0.57 -14.48 -3.49
C HIS A 82 1.91 -13.73 -3.43
N TRP A 83 2.58 -13.71 -2.28
CA TRP A 83 3.78 -12.88 -2.06
C TRP A 83 4.97 -13.19 -3.00
N ARG A 84 5.06 -14.42 -3.52
CA ARG A 84 6.10 -14.87 -4.46
C ARG A 84 5.86 -14.42 -5.90
N GLU A 85 4.65 -13.98 -6.24
CA GLU A 85 4.29 -13.63 -7.61
C GLU A 85 4.81 -12.23 -7.97
N ARG A 86 4.76 -11.90 -9.27
CA ARG A 86 4.87 -10.51 -9.72
C ARG A 86 3.61 -9.75 -9.33
N ALA A 87 3.71 -8.41 -9.28
CA ALA A 87 2.51 -7.61 -9.06
C ALA A 87 1.55 -7.75 -10.25
N ASP A 88 0.26 -7.75 -9.92
CA ASP A 88 -0.84 -7.91 -10.86
C ASP A 88 -1.45 -6.55 -11.14
N ILE A 89 -1.47 -6.18 -12.42
CA ILE A 89 -1.89 -4.86 -12.88
C ILE A 89 -3.40 -4.64 -12.70
N ASP A 90 -4.20 -5.69 -12.91
CA ASP A 90 -5.65 -5.64 -12.76
C ASP A 90 -6.01 -5.54 -11.27
N LEU A 91 -5.24 -6.22 -10.42
CA LEU A 91 -5.36 -6.11 -8.98
C LEU A 91 -5.02 -4.70 -8.47
N ILE A 92 -4.02 -4.03 -9.07
CA ILE A 92 -3.68 -2.64 -8.76
C ILE A 92 -4.82 -1.71 -9.16
N GLU A 93 -5.39 -1.89 -10.35
CA GLU A 93 -6.53 -1.07 -10.81
C GLU A 93 -7.74 -1.21 -9.87
N ARG A 94 -8.11 -2.44 -9.52
CA ARG A 94 -9.19 -2.70 -8.57
C ARG A 94 -8.90 -2.09 -7.19
N SER A 95 -7.66 -2.22 -6.72
CA SER A 95 -7.25 -1.64 -5.43
C SER A 95 -7.26 -0.11 -5.44
N ALA A 96 -6.97 0.53 -6.59
CA ALA A 96 -7.10 1.98 -6.74
C ALA A 96 -8.58 2.42 -6.61
N GLN A 97 -9.50 1.71 -7.26
CA GLN A 97 -10.94 1.98 -7.15
C GLN A 97 -11.45 1.83 -5.71
N GLU A 98 -11.09 0.73 -5.03
CA GLU A 98 -11.45 0.49 -3.63
C GLU A 98 -10.86 1.55 -2.69
N LEU A 99 -9.61 1.96 -2.94
CA LEU A 99 -8.93 2.99 -2.18
C LEU A 99 -9.67 4.33 -2.28
N VAL A 100 -10.00 4.79 -3.49
CA VAL A 100 -10.74 6.04 -3.73
C VAL A 100 -12.07 6.02 -3.01
N ALA A 101 -12.85 4.94 -3.18
CA ALA A 101 -14.15 4.79 -2.52
C ALA A 101 -14.02 4.85 -0.99
N LYS A 102 -12.99 4.25 -0.40
CA LYS A 102 -12.74 4.29 1.05
C LYS A 102 -12.28 5.68 1.51
N VAL A 103 -11.41 6.33 0.75
CA VAL A 103 -10.90 7.70 1.01
C VAL A 103 -12.03 8.70 1.02
N ASP A 104 -12.93 8.64 0.04
CA ASP A 104 -14.10 9.52 -0.05
C ASP A 104 -15.09 9.25 1.09
N ARG A 105 -15.40 7.98 1.36
CA ARG A 105 -16.31 7.59 2.45
C ARG A 105 -15.82 8.04 3.83
N LEU A 106 -14.51 8.00 4.06
CA LEU A 106 -13.88 8.40 5.32
C LEU A 106 -13.49 9.89 5.37
N ALA A 107 -13.75 10.63 4.28
CA ALA A 107 -13.43 12.04 4.12
C ALA A 107 -11.95 12.36 4.41
N TYR A 108 -11.04 11.48 4.00
CA TYR A 108 -9.61 11.77 4.06
C TYR A 108 -9.26 12.87 3.04
N ARG A 109 -8.46 13.84 3.46
CA ARG A 109 -8.04 14.98 2.64
C ARG A 109 -6.71 14.73 1.97
N GLN A 110 -5.80 14.03 2.65
CA GLN A 110 -4.50 13.72 2.10
C GLN A 110 -4.08 12.28 2.40
N VAL A 111 -3.69 11.55 1.35
CA VAL A 111 -3.31 10.14 1.43
C VAL A 111 -1.97 9.95 0.74
N ALA A 112 -0.99 9.42 1.46
CA ALA A 112 0.32 9.12 0.91
C ALA A 112 0.32 7.71 0.30
N LEU A 113 0.60 7.62 -1.00
CA LEU A 113 0.64 6.38 -1.78
C LEU A 113 2.06 6.18 -2.33
N PRO A 114 2.76 5.07 -2.03
CA PRO A 114 4.05 4.80 -2.64
C PRO A 114 3.87 4.38 -4.11
N ARG A 115 4.96 4.22 -4.86
CA ARG A 115 4.93 3.55 -6.18
C ARG A 115 4.54 2.07 -6.04
N VAL A 116 3.23 1.79 -5.99
CA VAL A 116 2.64 0.46 -5.85
C VAL A 116 3.02 -0.44 -7.03
N GLY A 117 3.15 -1.75 -6.81
CA GLY A 117 3.51 -2.70 -7.87
C GLY A 117 4.96 -2.63 -8.37
N CYS A 118 5.69 -1.55 -8.09
CA CYS A 118 7.09 -1.37 -8.47
C CYS A 118 8.08 -2.02 -7.47
N GLY A 119 9.35 -2.09 -7.87
CA GLY A 119 10.42 -2.70 -7.06
C GLY A 119 10.20 -4.19 -6.86
N ASN A 120 9.71 -4.58 -5.67
CA ASN A 120 9.43 -5.98 -5.33
C ASN A 120 8.29 -6.60 -6.15
N GLY A 121 7.43 -5.79 -6.77
CA GLY A 121 6.39 -6.26 -7.69
C GLY A 121 6.86 -6.36 -9.15
N SER A 122 8.03 -5.81 -9.48
CA SER A 122 8.66 -5.86 -10.80
C SER A 122 7.80 -5.34 -11.96
N LEU A 123 6.85 -4.45 -11.70
CA LEU A 123 6.18 -3.65 -12.74
C LEU A 123 6.95 -2.37 -13.01
N ASN A 124 6.91 -1.91 -14.26
CA ASN A 124 7.45 -0.60 -14.62
C ASN A 124 6.49 0.49 -14.17
N TRP A 125 7.02 1.56 -13.58
CA TRP A 125 6.22 2.69 -13.15
C TRP A 125 5.47 3.35 -14.32
N ALA A 126 6.06 3.34 -15.52
CA ALA A 126 5.41 3.85 -16.73
C ALA A 126 4.14 3.09 -17.12
N ASP A 127 4.00 1.83 -16.69
CA ASP A 127 2.79 1.02 -16.94
C ASP A 127 1.75 1.20 -15.83
N VAL A 128 2.22 1.39 -14.58
CA VAL A 128 1.34 1.51 -13.40
C VAL A 128 0.74 2.91 -13.27
N LEU A 129 1.54 3.96 -13.52
CA LEU A 129 1.12 5.35 -13.34
C LEU A 129 -0.16 5.70 -14.13
N PRO A 130 -0.29 5.37 -15.43
CA PRO A 130 -1.49 5.69 -16.20
C PRO A 130 -2.76 5.03 -15.68
N ILE A 131 -2.63 3.91 -14.96
CA ILE A 131 -3.76 3.22 -14.34
C ILE A 131 -4.20 3.96 -13.09
N LEU A 132 -3.25 4.34 -12.24
CA LEU A 132 -3.54 5.12 -11.05
C LEU A 132 -4.16 6.47 -11.41
N GLU A 133 -3.67 7.14 -12.46
CA GLU A 133 -4.19 8.44 -12.93
C GLU A 133 -5.65 8.41 -13.37
N ARG A 134 -6.19 7.24 -13.75
CA ARG A 134 -7.62 7.10 -14.09
C ARG A 134 -8.54 7.22 -12.88
N HIS A 135 -8.02 6.93 -11.69
CA HIS A 135 -8.82 6.78 -10.47
C HIS A 135 -8.45 7.82 -9.40
N LEU A 136 -7.16 8.13 -9.24
CA LEU A 136 -6.67 9.00 -8.18
C LEU A 136 -6.79 10.49 -8.54
N ASP A 137 -7.14 11.30 -7.54
CA ASP A 137 -7.34 12.74 -7.67
C ASP A 137 -6.28 13.55 -6.89
N ASP A 138 -6.60 14.78 -6.51
CA ASP A 138 -5.75 15.71 -5.75
C ASP A 138 -5.56 15.33 -4.27
N LYS A 139 -6.36 14.40 -3.74
CA LYS A 139 -6.20 13.88 -2.37
C LYS A 139 -4.97 12.98 -2.22
N PHE A 140 -4.40 12.50 -3.32
CA PHE A 140 -3.27 11.56 -3.30
C PHE A 140 -1.92 12.25 -3.53
N ILE A 141 -0.97 11.94 -2.64
CA ILE A 141 0.45 12.25 -2.79
C ILE A 141 1.17 10.97 -3.17
N LEU A 142 1.76 10.94 -4.37
CA LEU A 142 2.61 9.84 -4.80
C LEU A 142 4.03 10.05 -4.26
N VAL A 143 4.47 9.14 -3.38
CA VAL A 143 5.76 9.25 -2.71
C VAL A 143 6.75 8.28 -3.33
N SER A 144 7.83 8.84 -3.88
CA SER A 144 8.96 8.12 -4.43
C SER A 144 10.12 8.11 -3.44
N LEU A 145 10.87 7.01 -3.36
CA LEU A 145 12.10 7.00 -2.58
C LEU A 145 13.17 7.85 -3.29
N PRO A 146 14.07 8.51 -2.55
CA PRO A 146 15.23 9.19 -3.12
C PRO A 146 16.03 8.23 -4.02
N SER A 147 16.50 8.75 -5.15
CA SER A 147 17.20 8.00 -6.21
C SER A 147 18.55 7.39 -5.81
N GLU A 148 18.97 7.48 -4.55
CA GLU A 148 20.25 6.98 -4.05
C GLU A 148 20.23 5.53 -3.52
N VAL A 149 19.11 4.79 -3.62
CA VAL A 149 19.02 3.39 -3.17
C VAL A 149 19.31 2.37 -4.29
N HIS A 150 19.81 2.81 -5.46
CA HIS A 150 20.09 1.93 -6.60
C HIS A 150 21.56 1.67 -6.92
N ARG A 151 22.50 1.98 -6.00
CA ARG A 151 23.87 1.49 -6.09
C ARG A 151 24.22 0.68 -4.85
N GLU A 152 24.15 -0.64 -5.00
CA GLU A 152 25.10 -1.65 -4.49
C GLU A 152 24.41 -3.02 -4.40
N ALA A 153 24.63 -3.82 -5.44
CA ALA A 153 24.75 -5.27 -5.39
C ALA A 153 25.84 -5.66 -6.38
#